data_AF-A0A8J9SX62-F1
#
_entry.id   AF-A0A8J9SX62-F1
#
_cell.length_a   1.000
_cell.length_b   1.000
_cell.length_c   1.000
_cell.angle_alpha   90.00
_cell.angle_beta   90.00
_cell.angle_gamma   90.00
#
_symmetry.space_group_name_H-M   'P 1'
#
loop_
_entity.id
_entity.type
_entity.pdbx_description
1 polymer ?
#
loop_
_entity_poly.entity_id
_entity_poly.type
_entity_poly.pdbx_seq_one_letter_code
_entity_poly.pdbx_strand_id
1 'polypeptide(L)'
;LNGPRLITFDGDQTLYADGANFDSNPRLANYLYLLLRHGVSVAVVTAAGYEYNVEKYEYRLSGLLHFFRQRGLSNAECARFYLFGGECNYLFQLGHGYRLQPVKEYGPGGWITSTSFIKESPGNWSEAHINTVLDLAESNANETLKELNLRGRIVRKRRSVGLCPNPGQEIPRESLDELVLRSHEKLNRMNEGNGPGIPYCAFNGGTDAWVDVGNKRVGVQVLQSYLGIPVQETLHIGDQFLNTGNDYAARDVSCCVWIISPQETTYIL
;
A
#
# COMPACT_ATOMS: atom_id res chain seq x y z
N LEU A 1 -28.00 11.59 4.75
CA LEU A 1 -26.57 11.53 5.12
C LEU A 1 -25.79 11.33 3.83
N ASN A 2 -24.86 12.21 3.50
CA ASN A 2 -24.00 12.02 2.34
C ASN A 2 -22.95 10.96 2.73
N GLY A 3 -22.80 9.91 1.92
CA GLY A 3 -21.84 8.82 2.16
C GLY A 3 -20.38 9.25 1.98
N PRO A 4 -19.40 8.33 2.08
CA PRO A 4 -17.99 8.65 1.89
C PRO A 4 -17.74 9.19 0.47
N ARG A 5 -16.83 10.16 0.36
CA ARG A 5 -16.33 10.70 -0.93
C ARG A 5 -15.00 10.10 -1.34
N LEU A 6 -14.26 9.51 -0.40
CA LEU A 6 -13.08 8.70 -0.65
C LEU A 6 -13.28 7.34 0.00
N ILE A 7 -13.14 6.27 -0.79
CA ILE A 7 -13.01 4.91 -0.27
C ILE A 7 -11.64 4.39 -0.68
N THR A 8 -10.83 4.05 0.29
CA THR A 8 -9.53 3.43 0.08
C THR A 8 -9.61 1.95 0.42
N PHE A 9 -8.91 1.13 -0.35
CA PHE A 9 -8.87 -0.32 -0.19
C PHE A 9 -7.43 -0.74 0.00
N ASP A 10 -7.14 -1.62 0.96
CA ASP A 10 -5.92 -2.42 0.86
C ASP A 10 -6.00 -3.32 -0.38
N GLY A 11 -4.91 -3.46 -1.12
CA GLY A 11 -4.90 -4.35 -2.28
C GLY A 11 -5.10 -5.80 -1.89
N ASP A 12 -4.13 -6.34 -1.15
CA ASP A 12 -4.12 -7.74 -0.72
C ASP A 12 -5.23 -8.00 0.30
N GLN A 13 -5.84 -9.17 0.24
CA GLN A 13 -6.95 -9.64 1.09
C GLN A 13 -8.28 -8.85 1.03
N THR A 14 -8.33 -7.66 0.40
CA THR A 14 -9.59 -6.92 0.21
C THR A 14 -10.10 -6.87 -1.22
N LEU A 15 -9.20 -6.70 -2.20
CA LEU A 15 -9.58 -6.68 -3.62
C LEU A 15 -9.29 -8.00 -4.32
N TYR A 16 -8.22 -8.68 -3.89
CA TYR A 16 -7.79 -9.98 -4.37
C TYR A 16 -7.15 -10.77 -3.22
N ALA A 17 -7.05 -12.09 -3.35
CA ALA A 17 -6.35 -12.91 -2.37
C ALA A 17 -4.86 -12.49 -2.26
N ASP A 18 -4.23 -12.74 -1.11
CA ASP A 18 -2.82 -12.42 -0.89
C ASP A 18 -1.91 -13.00 -1.98
N GLY A 19 -1.05 -12.14 -2.52
CA GLY A 19 -0.13 -12.46 -3.63
C GLY A 19 -0.80 -12.65 -4.99
N ALA A 20 -2.14 -12.57 -5.08
CA ALA A 20 -2.88 -12.75 -6.32
C ALA A 20 -3.09 -11.42 -7.09
N ASN A 21 -3.76 -11.56 -8.23
CA ASN A 21 -4.22 -10.44 -9.05
C ASN A 21 -5.74 -10.32 -8.97
N PHE A 22 -6.25 -9.13 -9.29
CA PHE A 22 -7.64 -8.94 -9.65
C PHE A 22 -7.89 -9.50 -11.07
N ASP A 23 -8.04 -10.81 -11.19
CA ASP A 23 -8.28 -11.46 -12.49
C ASP A 23 -9.76 -11.35 -12.91
N SER A 24 -10.70 -11.74 -12.03
CA SER A 24 -12.13 -11.66 -12.31
C SER A 24 -13.00 -11.77 -11.05
N ASN A 25 -13.48 -10.61 -10.57
CA ASN A 25 -14.60 -10.54 -9.61
C ASN A 25 -15.63 -9.52 -10.12
N PRO A 26 -16.57 -9.93 -11.01
CA PRO A 26 -17.48 -9.01 -11.68
C PRO A 26 -18.40 -8.24 -10.73
N ARG A 27 -18.76 -8.82 -9.58
CA ARG A 27 -19.60 -8.13 -8.59
C ARG A 27 -18.84 -6.99 -7.92
N LEU A 28 -17.66 -7.28 -7.39
CA LEU A 28 -16.81 -6.25 -6.77
C LEU A 28 -16.42 -5.17 -7.79
N ALA A 29 -16.01 -5.57 -9.00
CA ALA A 29 -15.69 -4.63 -10.07
C ALA A 29 -16.89 -3.74 -10.44
N ASN A 30 -18.11 -4.28 -10.44
CA ASN A 30 -19.33 -3.50 -10.66
C ASN A 30 -19.59 -2.49 -9.55
N TYR A 31 -19.35 -2.83 -8.28
CA TYR A 31 -19.50 -1.87 -7.18
C TYR A 31 -18.46 -0.75 -7.23
N LEU A 32 -17.19 -1.08 -7.49
CA LEU A 32 -16.15 -0.07 -7.70
C LEU A 32 -16.48 0.85 -8.88
N TYR A 33 -16.99 0.28 -9.97
CA TYR A 33 -17.51 1.03 -11.12
C TYR A 33 -18.64 1.99 -10.69
N LEU A 34 -19.63 1.52 -9.93
CA LEU A 34 -20.75 2.35 -9.47
C LEU A 34 -20.29 3.49 -8.56
N LEU A 35 -19.35 3.24 -7.63
CA LEU A 35 -18.78 4.28 -6.78
C LEU A 35 -18.16 5.41 -7.62
N LEU A 36 -17.33 5.06 -8.60
CA LEU A 36 -16.72 6.03 -9.51
C LEU A 36 -17.78 6.81 -10.32
N ARG A 37 -18.83 6.14 -10.82
CA ARG A 37 -19.97 6.78 -11.52
C ARG A 37 -20.70 7.79 -10.64
N HIS A 38 -20.81 7.52 -9.34
CA HIS A 38 -21.53 8.34 -8.39
C HIS A 38 -20.66 9.40 -7.69
N GLY A 39 -19.46 9.67 -8.21
CA GLY A 39 -18.62 10.78 -7.74
C GLY A 39 -17.75 10.45 -6.54
N VAL A 40 -17.69 9.18 -6.12
CA VAL A 40 -16.78 8.70 -5.07
C VAL A 40 -15.41 8.44 -5.68
N SER A 41 -14.36 8.97 -5.05
CA SER A 41 -12.98 8.62 -5.36
C SER A 41 -12.64 7.27 -4.74
N VAL A 42 -12.03 6.38 -5.52
CA VAL A 42 -11.60 5.05 -5.09
C VAL A 42 -10.08 5.01 -5.17
N ALA A 43 -9.40 4.55 -4.13
CA ALA A 43 -7.96 4.35 -4.15
C ALA A 43 -7.58 2.94 -3.69
N VAL A 44 -6.66 2.28 -4.40
CA VAL A 44 -6.01 1.05 -3.93
C VAL A 44 -4.68 1.42 -3.29
N VAL A 45 -4.50 1.12 -2.01
CA VAL A 45 -3.24 1.34 -1.28
C VAL A 45 -2.60 -0.03 -1.07
N THR A 46 -1.37 -0.22 -1.53
CA THR A 46 -0.73 -1.55 -1.57
C THR A 46 0.71 -1.50 -1.10
N ALA A 47 1.13 -2.49 -0.32
CA ALA A 47 2.52 -2.66 0.10
C ALA A 47 3.44 -2.96 -1.10
N ALA A 48 2.92 -3.60 -2.15
CA ALA A 48 3.66 -3.83 -3.38
C ALA A 48 4.29 -2.53 -3.94
N GLY A 49 5.62 -2.43 -3.83
CA GLY A 49 6.42 -1.32 -4.35
C GLY A 49 7.23 -1.74 -5.58
N TYR A 50 6.83 -1.23 -6.75
CA TYR A 50 7.50 -1.40 -8.04
C TYR A 50 7.98 -0.07 -8.63
N GLU A 51 8.20 0.94 -7.79
CA GLU A 51 8.49 2.31 -8.20
C GLU A 51 7.41 2.82 -9.17
N TYR A 52 7.80 3.51 -10.25
CA TYR A 52 6.89 3.96 -11.31
C TYR A 52 6.75 2.97 -12.47
N ASN A 53 7.02 1.68 -12.25
CA ASN A 53 6.75 0.63 -13.24
C ASN A 53 5.25 0.34 -13.31
N VAL A 54 4.55 1.13 -14.14
CA VAL A 54 3.10 1.09 -14.36
C VAL A 54 2.61 -0.31 -14.72
N GLU A 55 3.31 -1.03 -15.61
CA GLU A 55 2.87 -2.33 -16.14
C GLU A 55 2.70 -3.37 -15.04
N LYS A 56 3.56 -3.35 -14.02
CA LYS A 56 3.44 -4.28 -12.88
C LYS A 56 2.19 -4.04 -12.04
N TYR A 57 1.82 -2.78 -11.80
CA TYR A 57 0.58 -2.46 -11.07
C TYR A 57 -0.65 -2.75 -11.92
N GLU A 58 -0.61 -2.44 -13.21
CA GLU A 58 -1.71 -2.75 -14.13
C GLU A 58 -1.93 -4.26 -14.26
N TYR A 59 -0.86 -5.06 -14.23
CA TYR A 59 -0.97 -6.51 -14.21
C TYR A 59 -1.75 -7.02 -13.00
N ARG A 60 -1.44 -6.50 -11.80
CA ARG A 60 -2.17 -6.83 -10.55
C ARG A 60 -3.66 -6.45 -10.63
N LEU A 61 -4.01 -5.41 -11.38
CA LEU A 61 -5.40 -4.92 -11.52
C LEU A 61 -6.05 -5.21 -12.88
N SER A 62 -5.47 -6.11 -13.68
CA SER A 62 -5.79 -6.23 -15.10
C SER A 62 -7.26 -6.52 -15.36
N GLY A 63 -7.89 -7.41 -14.59
CA GLY A 63 -9.32 -7.72 -14.68
C GLY A 63 -10.22 -6.54 -14.31
N LEU A 64 -9.84 -5.75 -13.31
CA LEU A 64 -10.59 -4.55 -12.90
C LEU A 64 -10.53 -3.45 -13.98
N LEU A 65 -9.33 -3.18 -14.49
CA LEU A 65 -9.12 -2.17 -15.55
C LEU A 65 -9.83 -2.60 -16.84
N HIS A 66 -9.79 -3.89 -17.18
CA HIS A 66 -10.54 -4.45 -18.29
C HIS A 66 -12.05 -4.26 -18.10
N PHE A 67 -12.57 -4.51 -16.90
CA PHE A 67 -13.98 -4.30 -16.58
C PHE A 67 -14.40 -2.83 -16.75
N PHE A 68 -13.61 -1.88 -16.22
CA PHE A 68 -13.87 -0.45 -16.42
C PHE A 68 -13.90 -0.05 -17.89
N ARG A 69 -13.00 -0.62 -18.70
CA ARG A 69 -12.97 -0.42 -20.15
C ARG A 69 -14.20 -0.96 -20.85
N GLN A 70 -14.62 -2.19 -20.52
CA GLN A 70 -15.82 -2.79 -21.10
C GLN A 70 -17.09 -2.00 -20.73
N ARG A 71 -17.17 -1.48 -19.51
CA ARG A 71 -18.32 -0.70 -19.02
C ARG A 71 -18.29 0.77 -19.47
N GLY A 72 -17.17 1.24 -19.99
CA GLY A 72 -17.07 2.55 -20.61
C GLY A 72 -17.10 3.72 -19.63
N LEU A 73 -16.31 3.68 -18.54
CA LEU A 73 -16.14 4.88 -17.69
C LEU A 73 -15.60 6.05 -18.53
N SER A 74 -16.19 7.22 -18.35
CA SER A 74 -15.70 8.47 -18.95
C SER A 74 -14.36 8.89 -18.32
N ASN A 75 -13.63 9.79 -18.98
CA ASN A 75 -12.35 10.30 -18.46
C ASN A 75 -12.49 10.92 -17.05
N ALA A 76 -13.59 11.62 -16.78
CA ALA A 76 -13.85 12.22 -15.47
C ALA A 76 -14.11 11.16 -14.38
N GLU A 77 -14.73 10.04 -14.75
CA GLU A 77 -14.95 8.90 -13.84
C GLU A 77 -13.66 8.11 -13.61
N CYS A 78 -12.85 7.89 -14.66
CA CYS A 78 -11.53 7.29 -14.53
C CYS A 78 -10.63 8.11 -13.60
N ALA A 79 -10.64 9.43 -13.72
CA ALA A 79 -9.84 10.34 -12.88
C ALA A 79 -10.18 10.27 -11.38
N ARG A 80 -11.22 9.55 -10.97
CA ARG A 80 -11.55 9.26 -9.56
C ARG A 80 -10.92 7.99 -9.03
N PHE A 81 -10.25 7.19 -9.87
CA PHE A 81 -9.55 5.99 -9.45
C PHE A 81 -8.05 6.25 -9.29
N TYR A 82 -7.50 5.87 -8.13
CA TYR A 82 -6.10 6.04 -7.76
C TYR A 82 -5.49 4.69 -7.33
N LEU A 83 -4.17 4.60 -7.46
CA LEU A 83 -3.38 3.53 -6.84
C LEU A 83 -2.19 4.16 -6.14
N PHE A 84 -1.94 3.75 -4.90
CA PHE A 84 -0.78 4.16 -4.11
C PHE A 84 0.08 2.93 -3.81
N GLY A 85 1.19 2.79 -4.53
CA GLY A 85 2.12 1.69 -4.40
C GLY A 85 3.20 1.94 -3.36
N GLY A 86 3.76 0.84 -2.82
CA GLY A 86 4.77 0.88 -1.77
C GLY A 86 4.28 1.60 -0.53
N GLU A 87 3.07 1.28 -0.07
CA GLU A 87 2.33 1.88 1.05
C GLU A 87 1.92 3.34 0.82
N CYS A 88 2.90 4.22 0.57
CA CYS A 88 2.69 5.65 0.38
C CYS A 88 3.76 6.28 -0.52
N ASN A 89 4.45 5.51 -1.35
CA ASN A 89 5.62 6.03 -2.09
C ASN A 89 5.34 6.36 -3.56
N TYR A 90 4.41 5.66 -4.22
CA TYR A 90 4.21 5.78 -5.68
C TYR A 90 2.73 5.98 -6.03
N LEU A 91 2.33 7.24 -6.27
CA LEU A 91 0.94 7.58 -6.59
C LEU A 91 0.66 7.54 -8.09
N PHE A 92 -0.42 6.85 -8.46
CA PHE A 92 -0.94 6.74 -9.82
C PHE A 92 -2.43 7.13 -9.85
N GLN A 93 -2.87 7.60 -11.01
CA GLN A 93 -4.27 7.88 -11.32
C GLN A 93 -4.65 7.14 -12.60
N LEU A 94 -5.88 6.64 -12.67
CA LEU A 94 -6.39 6.06 -13.91
C LEU A 94 -6.70 7.18 -14.92
N GLY A 95 -6.03 7.13 -16.06
CA GLY A 95 -6.13 8.13 -17.11
C GLY A 95 -6.78 7.63 -18.39
N HIS A 96 -6.45 8.29 -19.50
CA HIS A 96 -6.95 7.96 -20.82
C HIS A 96 -6.59 6.52 -21.22
N GLY A 97 -7.52 5.84 -21.90
CA GLY A 97 -7.32 4.47 -22.36
C GLY A 97 -7.34 3.41 -21.26
N TYR A 98 -7.82 3.77 -20.07
CA TYR A 98 -7.87 2.89 -18.88
C TYR A 98 -6.48 2.41 -18.44
N ARG A 99 -5.50 3.31 -18.57
CA ARG A 99 -4.11 3.08 -18.16
C ARG A 99 -3.79 3.87 -16.90
N LEU A 100 -3.04 3.28 -15.98
CA LEU A 100 -2.50 3.99 -14.83
C LEU A 100 -1.41 4.96 -15.31
N GLN A 101 -1.43 6.17 -14.76
CA GLN A 101 -0.46 7.22 -15.05
C GLN A 101 0.14 7.72 -13.73
N PRO A 102 1.47 7.85 -13.62
CA PRO A 102 2.09 8.49 -12.47
C PRO A 102 1.50 9.88 -12.24
N VAL A 103 1.07 10.16 -11.01
CA VAL A 103 0.67 11.51 -10.62
C VAL A 103 1.94 12.33 -10.45
N LYS A 104 1.95 13.54 -11.01
CA LYS A 104 3.07 14.48 -10.89
C LYS A 104 3.46 14.64 -9.42
N GLU A 105 4.74 14.48 -9.09
CA GLU A 105 5.23 14.59 -7.71
C GLU A 105 5.38 16.06 -7.27
N TYR A 106 6.13 16.85 -8.04
CA TYR A 106 6.57 18.19 -7.63
C TYR A 106 5.96 19.32 -8.46
N GLY A 107 6.01 20.54 -7.91
CA GLY A 107 5.54 21.78 -8.55
C GLY A 107 4.02 21.96 -8.47
N PRO A 108 3.45 22.92 -9.22
CA PRO A 108 2.01 23.16 -9.21
C PRO A 108 1.23 21.90 -9.58
N GLY A 109 0.27 21.53 -8.72
CA GLY A 109 -0.55 20.31 -8.83
C GLY A 109 0.16 19.00 -8.48
N GLY A 110 1.42 19.05 -8.05
CA GLY A 110 2.18 17.86 -7.67
C GLY A 110 1.83 17.36 -6.27
N TRP A 111 1.63 16.05 -6.10
CA TRP A 111 1.12 15.48 -4.85
C TRP A 111 2.09 15.61 -3.67
N ILE A 112 3.41 15.55 -3.91
CA ILE A 112 4.42 15.80 -2.88
C ILE A 112 4.38 17.28 -2.47
N THR A 113 4.35 18.18 -3.46
CA THR A 113 4.31 19.63 -3.18
C THR A 113 3.03 20.02 -2.43
N SER A 114 1.88 19.47 -2.80
CA SER A 114 0.61 19.80 -2.13
C SER A 114 0.47 19.20 -0.73
N THR A 115 1.25 18.18 -0.39
CA THR A 115 1.17 17.49 0.91
C THR A 115 2.39 17.73 1.80
N SER A 116 3.30 18.64 1.41
CA SER A 116 4.54 18.91 2.15
C SER A 116 4.31 19.47 3.56
N PHE A 117 3.13 20.01 3.84
CA PHE A 117 2.75 20.46 5.19
C PHE A 117 2.46 19.30 6.15
N ILE A 118 2.21 18.10 5.65
CA ILE A 118 2.10 16.89 6.48
C ILE A 118 3.52 16.49 6.84
N LYS A 119 3.87 16.59 8.14
CA LYS A 119 5.23 16.30 8.65
C LYS A 119 5.78 14.97 8.12
N GLU A 120 4.94 13.95 8.11
CA GLU A 120 5.29 12.59 7.71
C GLU A 120 5.06 12.30 6.23
N SER A 121 4.78 13.31 5.39
CA SER A 121 4.68 13.10 3.94
C SER A 121 6.00 12.55 3.39
N PRO A 122 5.97 11.55 2.49
CA PRO A 122 7.16 10.90 1.93
C PRO A 122 8.16 11.87 1.29
N GLY A 123 7.69 13.00 0.79
CA GLY A 123 8.53 14.04 0.20
C GLY A 123 9.37 14.84 1.20
N ASN A 124 9.09 14.72 2.49
CA ASN A 124 9.82 15.40 3.56
C ASN A 124 10.95 14.55 4.16
N TRP A 125 11.07 13.29 3.75
CA TRP A 125 12.11 12.39 4.23
C TRP A 125 13.39 12.57 3.43
N SER A 126 14.51 12.80 4.11
CA SER A 126 15.81 12.84 3.45
C SER A 126 16.23 11.44 3.02
N GLU A 127 16.95 11.34 1.90
CA GLU A 127 17.51 10.06 1.43
C GLU A 127 18.48 9.45 2.47
N ALA A 128 19.15 10.28 3.28
CA ALA A 128 19.96 9.79 4.39
C ALA A 128 19.10 9.08 5.46
N HIS A 129 17.99 9.70 5.87
CA HIS A 129 17.10 9.10 6.86
C HIS A 129 16.41 7.83 6.36
N ILE A 130 16.01 7.81 5.08
CA ILE A 130 15.46 6.61 4.43
C ILE A 130 16.50 5.49 4.47
N ASN A 131 17.75 5.77 4.10
CA ASN A 131 18.82 4.78 4.14
C ASN A 131 19.11 4.30 5.56
N THR A 132 19.04 5.16 6.60
CA THR A 132 19.18 4.72 7.99
C THR A 132 18.16 3.63 8.35
N VAL A 133 16.89 3.80 7.96
CA VAL A 133 15.84 2.78 8.20
C VAL A 133 16.15 1.49 7.45
N LEU A 134 16.48 1.61 6.16
CA LEU A 134 16.75 0.45 5.29
C LEU A 134 18.03 -0.30 5.70
N ASP A 135 19.08 0.39 6.13
CA ASP A 135 20.34 -0.20 6.60
C ASP A 135 20.11 -1.03 7.86
N LEU A 136 19.34 -0.50 8.81
CA LEU A 136 19.01 -1.22 10.04
C LEU A 136 18.14 -2.45 9.77
N ALA A 137 17.14 -2.31 8.90
CA ALA A 137 16.28 -3.41 8.49
C ALA A 137 17.05 -4.49 7.70
N GLU A 138 17.96 -4.10 6.79
CA GLU A 138 18.82 -5.01 6.04
C GLU A 138 19.80 -5.76 6.95
N SER A 139 20.43 -5.08 7.92
CA SER A 139 21.29 -5.72 8.92
C SER A 139 20.50 -6.74 9.72
N ASN A 140 19.31 -6.37 10.18
CA ASN A 140 18.43 -7.27 10.92
C ASN A 140 18.01 -8.52 10.12
N ALA A 141 17.69 -8.34 8.84
CA ALA A 141 17.34 -9.44 7.96
C ALA A 141 18.52 -10.38 7.70
N ASN A 142 19.73 -9.82 7.53
CA ASN A 142 20.96 -10.61 7.40
C ASN A 142 21.31 -11.39 8.67
N GLU A 143 21.15 -10.79 9.85
CA GLU A 143 21.33 -11.47 11.14
C GLU A 143 20.34 -12.63 11.29
N THR A 144 19.05 -12.38 11.04
CA THR A 144 17.99 -13.39 11.13
C THR A 144 18.22 -14.55 10.16
N LEU A 145 18.59 -14.26 8.91
CA LEU A 145 18.92 -15.27 7.89
C LEU A 145 20.05 -16.19 8.36
N LYS A 146 21.12 -15.61 8.96
CA LYS A 146 22.28 -16.37 9.44
C LYS A 146 21.97 -17.18 10.70
N GLU A 147 21.35 -16.56 11.70
CA GLU A 147 21.08 -17.20 13.00
C GLU A 147 20.09 -18.35 12.89
N LEU A 148 19.05 -18.19 12.06
CA LEU A 148 18.05 -19.23 11.85
C LEU A 148 18.42 -20.19 10.70
N ASN A 149 19.59 -20.02 10.08
CA ASN A 149 20.10 -20.83 8.96
C ASN A 149 19.08 -20.95 7.81
N LEU A 150 18.47 -19.82 7.42
CA LEU A 150 17.40 -19.76 6.43
C LEU A 150 17.94 -19.80 5.00
N ARG A 151 17.21 -20.48 4.11
CA ARG A 151 17.52 -20.54 2.68
C ARG A 151 16.80 -19.44 1.90
N GLY A 152 17.15 -18.20 2.21
CA GLY A 152 16.61 -17.01 1.55
C GLY A 152 17.69 -16.13 0.92
N ARG A 153 17.24 -15.00 0.39
CA ARG A 153 18.06 -13.89 -0.06
C ARG A 153 17.44 -12.58 0.44
N ILE A 154 18.29 -11.61 0.75
CA ILE A 154 17.85 -10.25 1.05
C ILE A 154 17.71 -9.47 -0.25
N VAL A 155 16.59 -8.76 -0.40
CA VAL A 155 16.29 -7.90 -1.54
C VAL A 155 16.10 -6.48 -1.03
N ARG A 156 16.99 -5.57 -1.44
CA ARG A 156 16.87 -4.14 -1.14
C ARG A 156 16.36 -3.37 -2.35
N LYS A 157 15.35 -2.53 -2.13
CA LYS A 157 14.75 -1.58 -3.07
C LYS A 157 14.96 -0.15 -2.58
N ARG A 158 14.52 0.83 -3.37
CA ARG A 158 14.62 2.26 -3.02
C ARG A 158 13.90 2.62 -1.72
N ARG A 159 12.78 1.97 -1.42
CA ARG A 159 11.91 2.29 -0.27
C ARG A 159 11.57 1.09 0.60
N SER A 160 12.24 -0.04 0.39
CA SER A 160 12.01 -1.23 1.20
C SER A 160 13.14 -2.24 1.15
N VAL A 161 13.15 -3.14 2.12
CA VAL A 161 14.03 -4.32 2.16
C VAL A 161 13.22 -5.54 2.58
N GLY A 162 13.52 -6.70 1.99
CA GLY A 162 12.79 -7.93 2.29
C GLY A 162 13.66 -9.17 2.26
N LEU A 163 13.21 -10.19 2.99
CA LEU A 163 13.75 -11.54 2.98
C LEU A 163 12.84 -12.41 2.11
N CYS A 164 13.35 -12.86 0.96
CA CYS A 164 12.61 -13.73 0.04
C CYS A 164 13.22 -15.15 0.00
N PRO A 165 12.42 -16.19 -0.22
CA PRO A 165 12.91 -17.56 -0.36
C PRO A 165 13.77 -17.69 -1.62
N ASN A 166 14.81 -18.53 -1.56
CA ASN A 166 15.55 -18.93 -2.77
C ASN A 166 14.64 -19.70 -3.73
N PRO A 167 14.92 -19.71 -5.05
CA PRO A 167 14.09 -20.41 -6.02
C PRO A 167 13.84 -21.87 -5.62
N GLY A 168 12.57 -22.28 -5.55
CA GLY A 168 12.16 -23.62 -5.15
C GLY A 168 12.40 -23.96 -3.67
N GLN A 169 12.60 -22.97 -2.82
CA GLN A 169 12.66 -23.12 -1.36
C GLN A 169 11.49 -22.37 -0.71
N GLU A 170 11.24 -22.67 0.56
CA GLU A 170 10.28 -21.97 1.40
C GLU A 170 10.99 -21.52 2.68
N ILE A 171 10.54 -20.42 3.26
CA ILE A 171 10.96 -19.97 4.58
C ILE A 171 9.80 -20.25 5.53
N PRO A 172 10.02 -20.92 6.68
CA PRO A 172 8.97 -21.16 7.65
C PRO A 172 8.31 -19.85 8.08
N ARG A 173 6.98 -19.86 8.18
CA ARG A 173 6.19 -18.67 8.56
C ARG A 173 6.69 -18.07 9.87
N GLU A 174 7.01 -18.90 10.85
CA GLU A 174 7.49 -18.49 12.17
C GLU A 174 8.84 -17.77 12.09
N SER A 175 9.68 -18.12 11.11
CA SER A 175 10.95 -17.42 10.86
C SER A 175 10.74 -16.05 10.21
N LEU A 176 9.71 -15.93 9.37
CA LEU A 176 9.29 -14.64 8.81
C LEU A 176 8.67 -13.75 9.89
N ASP A 177 7.84 -14.32 10.77
CA ASP A 177 7.27 -13.63 11.93
C ASP A 177 8.39 -13.13 12.87
N GLU A 178 9.41 -13.94 13.14
CA GLU A 178 10.58 -13.54 13.93
C GLU A 178 11.32 -12.35 13.30
N LEU A 179 11.51 -12.34 11.97
CA LEU A 179 12.12 -11.19 11.29
C LEU A 179 11.29 -9.92 11.50
N VAL A 180 9.97 -10.02 11.37
CA VAL A 180 9.05 -8.88 11.53
C VAL A 180 9.10 -8.34 12.95
N LEU A 181 9.01 -9.22 13.97
CA LEU A 181 9.07 -8.83 15.38
C LEU A 181 10.41 -8.17 15.74
N ARG A 182 11.54 -8.73 15.29
CA ARG A 182 12.87 -8.11 15.47
C ARG A 182 12.98 -6.76 14.78
N SER A 183 12.38 -6.63 13.60
CA SER A 183 12.37 -5.36 12.84
C SER A 183 11.58 -4.30 13.60
N HIS A 184 10.43 -4.65 14.16
CA HIS A 184 9.66 -3.76 15.01
C HIS A 184 10.44 -3.29 16.23
N GLU A 185 11.06 -4.23 16.97
CA GLU A 185 11.85 -3.90 18.15
C GLU A 185 12.99 -2.92 17.83
N LYS A 186 13.78 -3.21 16.80
CA LYS A 186 14.94 -2.37 16.42
C LYS A 186 14.53 -1.01 15.88
N LEU A 187 13.53 -0.96 15.00
CA LEU A 187 13.09 0.30 14.39
C LEU A 187 12.32 1.19 15.37
N ASN A 188 11.52 0.62 16.27
CA ASN A 188 10.87 1.38 17.34
C ASN A 188 11.90 1.98 18.29
N ARG A 189 12.89 1.20 18.75
CA ARG A 189 13.99 1.72 19.58
C ARG A 189 14.76 2.84 18.90
N MET A 190 15.04 2.71 17.60
CA MET A 190 15.67 3.76 16.83
C MET A 190 14.80 5.03 16.81
N ASN A 191 13.51 4.90 16.53
CA ASN A 191 12.58 6.02 16.45
C ASN A 191 12.27 6.68 17.81
N GLU A 192 12.31 5.93 18.92
CA GLU A 192 12.19 6.45 20.29
C GLU A 192 13.46 7.19 20.75
N GLY A 193 14.61 6.84 20.19
CA GLY A 193 15.89 7.51 20.43
C GLY A 193 16.11 8.72 19.51
N ASN A 194 17.33 8.84 18.99
CA ASN A 194 17.73 9.92 18.07
C ASN A 194 17.58 9.52 16.59
N GLY A 195 16.77 8.51 16.29
CA GLY A 195 16.48 8.08 14.93
C GLY A 195 15.67 9.12 14.14
N PRO A 196 15.50 8.90 12.83
CA PRO A 196 14.83 9.86 11.97
C PRO A 196 13.33 10.00 12.23
N GLY A 197 12.73 9.08 13.02
CA GLY A 197 11.30 9.11 13.34
C GLY A 197 10.41 8.89 12.12
N ILE A 198 10.94 8.23 11.08
CA ILE A 198 10.19 7.96 9.85
C ILE A 198 9.21 6.79 10.11
N PRO A 199 7.93 6.93 9.73
CA PRO A 199 6.98 5.82 9.75
C PRO A 199 7.48 4.67 8.87
N TYR A 200 7.29 3.45 9.32
CA TYR A 200 7.61 2.24 8.57
C TYR A 200 6.48 1.22 8.72
N CYS A 201 6.54 0.18 7.91
CA CYS A 201 5.75 -1.02 8.06
C CYS A 201 6.66 -2.24 7.96
N ALA A 202 6.57 -3.18 8.90
CA ALA A 202 7.19 -4.49 8.80
C ALA A 202 6.09 -5.53 8.81
N PHE A 203 6.10 -6.48 7.86
CA PHE A 203 5.02 -7.45 7.73
C PHE A 203 5.49 -8.78 7.14
N ASN A 204 4.73 -9.83 7.46
CA ASN A 204 4.91 -11.17 6.91
C ASN A 204 3.93 -11.34 5.73
N GLY A 205 4.47 -11.43 4.51
CA GLY A 205 3.72 -11.64 3.26
C GLY A 205 3.40 -13.10 2.97
N GLY A 206 3.41 -13.97 3.99
CA GLY A 206 3.12 -15.39 3.89
C GLY A 206 4.29 -16.25 3.38
N THR A 207 4.94 -15.82 2.29
CA THR A 207 6.11 -16.53 1.72
C THR A 207 7.41 -15.75 1.82
N ASP A 208 7.33 -14.45 2.07
CA ASP A 208 8.44 -13.54 2.30
C ASP A 208 8.07 -12.55 3.43
N ALA A 209 9.04 -11.75 3.86
CA ALA A 209 8.81 -10.69 4.85
C ALA A 209 9.50 -9.41 4.40
N TRP A 210 8.85 -8.27 4.63
CA TRP A 210 9.29 -6.98 4.12
C TRP A 210 9.25 -5.91 5.20
N VAL A 211 10.15 -4.95 5.07
CA VAL A 211 10.15 -3.69 5.79
C VAL A 211 10.10 -2.55 4.77
N ASP A 212 8.98 -1.84 4.76
CA ASP A 212 8.73 -0.69 3.90
C ASP A 212 8.93 0.63 4.67
N VAL A 213 9.54 1.62 4.01
CA VAL A 213 9.65 2.99 4.51
C VAL A 213 8.37 3.74 4.14
N GLY A 214 7.54 4.00 5.14
CA GLY A 214 6.16 4.43 5.01
C GLY A 214 5.16 3.40 5.51
N ASN A 215 3.89 3.78 5.58
CA ASN A 215 2.78 2.89 5.89
C ASN A 215 1.46 3.46 5.33
N LYS A 216 0.41 2.64 5.34
CA LYS A 216 -0.88 2.99 4.74
C LYS A 216 -1.57 4.18 5.41
N ARG A 217 -1.32 4.43 6.69
CA ARG A 217 -1.79 5.65 7.38
C ARG A 217 -1.32 6.90 6.65
N VAL A 218 -0.02 6.98 6.35
CA VAL A 218 0.55 8.11 5.61
C VAL A 218 -0.06 8.17 4.20
N GLY A 219 -0.20 7.03 3.53
CA GLY A 219 -0.80 6.94 2.19
C GLY A 219 -2.23 7.48 2.13
N VAL A 220 -3.10 7.04 3.06
CA VAL A 220 -4.49 7.50 3.18
C VAL A 220 -4.54 8.99 3.53
N GLN A 221 -3.70 9.46 4.45
CA GLN A 221 -3.64 10.88 4.83
C GLN A 221 -3.19 11.77 3.66
N VAL A 222 -2.22 11.32 2.88
CA VAL A 222 -1.77 12.01 1.66
C VAL A 222 -2.90 12.07 0.63
N LEU A 223 -3.65 10.98 0.42
CA LEU A 223 -4.79 10.95 -0.49
C LEU A 223 -5.90 11.91 -0.06
N GLN A 224 -6.26 11.91 1.23
CA GLN A 224 -7.23 12.85 1.82
C GLN A 224 -6.84 14.29 1.53
N SER A 225 -5.58 14.65 1.84
CA SER A 225 -5.06 15.99 1.62
C SER A 225 -4.97 16.36 0.14
N TYR A 226 -4.47 15.46 -0.70
CA TYR A 226 -4.29 15.70 -2.13
C TYR A 226 -5.63 15.93 -2.84
N LEU A 227 -6.66 15.20 -2.44
CA LEU A 227 -8.01 15.29 -3.01
C LEU A 227 -8.88 16.37 -2.34
N GLY A 228 -8.42 16.96 -1.24
CA GLY A 228 -9.21 17.89 -0.43
C GLY A 228 -10.45 17.23 0.20
N ILE A 229 -10.34 15.95 0.55
CA ILE A 229 -11.42 15.17 1.17
C ILE A 229 -11.10 15.00 2.67
N PRO A 230 -11.99 15.46 3.57
CA PRO A 230 -11.75 15.37 5.00
C PRO A 230 -11.87 13.92 5.51
N VAL A 231 -11.26 13.67 6.68
CA VAL A 231 -11.26 12.35 7.34
C VAL A 231 -12.66 11.80 7.54
N GLN A 232 -13.64 12.64 7.88
CA GLN A 232 -15.03 12.25 8.13
C GLN A 232 -15.77 11.78 6.87
N GLU A 233 -15.25 12.10 5.69
CA GLU A 233 -15.78 11.69 4.38
C GLU A 233 -14.92 10.57 3.75
N THR A 234 -14.04 9.94 4.53
CA THR A 234 -13.13 8.89 4.09
C THR A 234 -13.41 7.56 4.81
N LEU A 235 -13.54 6.50 4.02
CA LEU A 235 -13.61 5.12 4.48
C LEU A 235 -12.37 4.36 4.00
N HIS A 236 -11.76 3.58 4.87
CA HIS A 236 -10.75 2.59 4.52
C HIS A 236 -11.31 1.18 4.72
N ILE A 237 -11.14 0.33 3.73
CA ILE A 237 -11.50 -1.09 3.78
C ILE A 237 -10.18 -1.86 3.73
N GLY A 238 -9.86 -2.54 4.82
CA GLY A 238 -8.57 -3.18 5.05
C GLY A 238 -8.75 -4.47 5.84
N ASP A 239 -7.66 -5.21 6.01
CA ASP A 239 -7.60 -6.42 6.81
C ASP A 239 -6.66 -6.22 8.02
N GLN A 240 -7.19 -6.45 9.22
CA GLN A 240 -6.43 -6.40 10.46
C GLN A 240 -6.12 -7.79 11.03
N PHE A 241 -6.76 -8.83 10.53
CA PHE A 241 -6.80 -10.15 11.16
C PHE A 241 -5.87 -11.17 10.48
N LEU A 242 -5.53 -10.99 9.19
CA LEU A 242 -4.63 -11.89 8.48
C LEU A 242 -3.14 -11.51 8.63
N ASN A 243 -2.28 -12.29 7.97
CA ASN A 243 -0.84 -12.44 8.24
C ASN A 243 -0.01 -11.14 8.25
N THR A 244 -0.45 -10.08 7.56
CA THR A 244 0.33 -8.86 7.37
C THR A 244 0.05 -7.78 8.41
N GLY A 245 -1.20 -7.65 8.91
CA GLY A 245 -1.61 -6.66 9.91
C GLY A 245 -1.29 -5.19 9.59
N ASN A 246 -0.89 -4.87 8.35
CA ASN A 246 -0.31 -3.58 7.98
C ASN A 246 -1.34 -2.45 7.81
N ASP A 247 -2.63 -2.76 7.87
CA ASP A 247 -3.72 -1.79 7.82
C ASP A 247 -4.04 -1.13 9.16
N TYR A 248 -3.54 -1.66 10.29
CA TYR A 248 -3.88 -1.14 11.61
C TYR A 248 -3.64 0.38 11.71
N ALA A 249 -2.53 0.85 11.13
CA ALA A 249 -2.17 2.26 11.14
C ALA A 249 -3.20 3.16 10.42
N ALA A 250 -3.90 2.66 9.40
CA ALA A 250 -4.89 3.46 8.65
C ALA A 250 -6.09 3.91 9.51
N ARG A 251 -6.35 3.22 10.63
CA ARG A 251 -7.40 3.55 11.60
C ARG A 251 -7.18 4.90 12.29
N ASP A 252 -5.93 5.34 12.40
CA ASP A 252 -5.61 6.62 13.06
C ASP A 252 -6.08 7.83 12.23
N VAL A 253 -6.34 7.65 10.94
CA VAL A 253 -6.64 8.74 9.99
C VAL A 253 -7.93 8.53 9.19
N SER A 254 -8.68 7.45 9.42
CA SER A 254 -9.93 7.19 8.69
C SER A 254 -10.87 6.24 9.43
N CYS A 255 -12.16 6.30 9.10
CA CYS A 255 -13.08 5.22 9.48
C CYS A 255 -12.64 3.93 8.76
N CYS A 256 -12.46 2.83 9.49
CA CYS A 256 -12.02 1.57 8.93
C CYS A 256 -13.11 0.50 9.04
N VAL A 257 -13.34 -0.24 7.96
CA VAL A 257 -14.07 -1.51 7.96
C VAL A 257 -13.06 -2.62 7.79
N TRP A 258 -13.04 -3.54 8.74
CA TRP A 258 -12.17 -4.69 8.70
C TRP A 258 -12.88 -5.87 8.05
N ILE A 259 -12.23 -6.43 7.05
CA ILE A 259 -12.69 -7.59 6.31
C ILE A 259 -11.57 -8.63 6.29
N ILE A 260 -11.90 -9.88 6.00
CA ILE A 260 -10.92 -10.98 5.87
C ILE A 260 -10.95 -11.63 4.48
N SER A 261 -11.73 -11.08 3.54
CA SER A 261 -11.80 -11.59 2.18
C SER A 261 -12.45 -10.63 1.18
N PRO A 262 -12.14 -10.75 -0.13
CA PRO A 262 -12.83 -9.98 -1.18
C PRO A 262 -14.36 -10.21 -1.24
N GLN A 263 -14.85 -11.34 -0.73
CA GLN A 263 -16.28 -11.63 -0.63
C GLN A 263 -16.96 -10.73 0.40
N GLU A 264 -16.31 -10.47 1.53
CA GLU A 264 -16.81 -9.54 2.54
C GLU A 264 -16.77 -8.09 2.04
N THR A 265 -15.71 -7.70 1.32
CA THR A 265 -15.66 -6.41 0.61
C THR A 265 -16.87 -6.24 -0.31
N THR A 266 -17.24 -7.29 -1.04
CA THR A 266 -18.42 -7.27 -1.92
C THR A 266 -19.74 -7.16 -1.16
N TYR A 267 -19.80 -7.63 0.09
CA TYR A 267 -21.02 -7.59 0.91
C TYR A 267 -21.24 -6.22 1.56
N ILE A 268 -20.17 -5.50 1.91
CA ILE A 268 -20.25 -4.19 2.56
C ILE A 268 -20.44 -3.01 1.59
N LEU A 269 -20.11 -3.21 0.31
CA LEU A 269 -20.30 -2.22 -0.76
C LEU A 269 -21.70 -2.31 -1.37
#